data_AF-A0A2U9ILM7-F1
#
_entry.id   AF-A0A2U9ILM7-F1
#
_cell.length_a   1.000
_cell.length_b   1.000
_cell.length_c   1.000
_cell.angle_alpha   90.00
_cell.angle_beta   90.00
_cell.angle_gamma   90.00
#
_symmetry.space_group_name_H-M   'P 1'
#
loop_
_entity.id
_entity.type
_entity.pdbx_description
1 polymer ?
#
loop_
_entity_poly.entity_id
_entity_poly.type
_entity_poly.pdbx_seq_one_letter_code
_entity_poly.pdbx_strand_id
1 'polypeptide(L)'
;MLELYTLFSLLVYSLGMAGIMTLVLLGVAENDIVESLNIKEIPRIELRLVFILALFSILAGILESVVLNPLGIILSFESIPYLIVIFSGKIRR
;
A
#
# COMPACT_ATOMS: atom_id res chain seq x y z
N MET A 1 14.12 24.89 -10.31
CA MET A 1 14.03 24.43 -8.90
C MET A 1 12.87 23.46 -8.71
N LEU A 2 11.62 23.85 -9.03
CA LEU A 2 10.45 22.98 -8.86
C LEU A 2 10.59 21.62 -9.58
N GLU A 3 11.03 21.63 -10.85
CA GLU A 3 11.25 20.41 -11.66
C GLU A 3 12.23 19.43 -11.01
N LEU A 4 13.32 19.94 -10.43
CA LEU A 4 14.35 19.14 -9.77
C LEU A 4 13.82 18.51 -8.47
N TYR A 5 12.97 19.24 -7.73
CA TYR A 5 12.27 18.71 -6.56
C TYR A 5 11.26 17.61 -6.96
N THR A 6 10.44 17.83 -7.99
CA THR A 6 9.50 16.79 -8.47
C THR A 6 10.21 15.54 -8.97
N LEU A 7 11.31 15.68 -9.71
CA LEU A 7 12.13 14.55 -10.16
C LEU A 7 12.73 13.77 -8.99
N PHE A 8 13.25 14.48 -7.99
CA PHE A 8 13.80 13.85 -6.79
C PHE A 8 12.71 13.13 -5.98
N SER A 9 11.54 13.74 -5.80
CA SER A 9 10.40 13.12 -5.12
C SER A 9 9.90 11.87 -5.84
N LEU A 10 9.80 11.90 -7.17
CA LEU A 10 9.47 10.73 -8.00
C LEU A 10 10.51 9.62 -7.87
N LEU A 11 11.79 9.97 -7.83
CA LEU A 11 12.87 9.00 -7.69
C LEU A 11 12.85 8.31 -6.32
N VAL A 12 12.68 9.07 -5.24
CA VAL A 12 12.53 8.52 -3.87
C VAL A 12 11.29 7.64 -3.78
N TYR A 13 10.17 8.09 -4.37
CA TYR A 13 8.95 7.29 -4.45
C TYR A 13 9.16 5.97 -5.18
N SER A 14 9.77 6.01 -6.38
CA SER A 14 10.01 4.82 -7.18
C SER A 14 10.88 3.80 -6.45
N LEU A 15 11.90 4.27 -5.74
CA LEU A 15 12.83 3.41 -5.01
C LEU A 15 12.16 2.81 -3.76
N GLY A 16 11.37 3.62 -3.03
CA GLY A 16 10.56 3.16 -1.90
C GLY A 16 9.49 2.15 -2.31
N MET A 17 8.76 2.42 -3.41
CA MET A 17 7.77 1.51 -3.96
C MET A 17 8.37 0.19 -4.41
N ALA A 18 9.51 0.22 -5.11
CA ALA A 18 10.20 -0.99 -5.52
C ALA A 18 10.60 -1.85 -4.30
N GLY A 19 11.12 -1.22 -3.24
CA GLY A 19 11.47 -1.91 -2.00
C GLY A 19 10.25 -2.54 -1.30
N ILE A 20 9.19 -1.76 -1.11
CA ILE A 20 7.94 -2.22 -0.48
C ILE A 20 7.32 -3.37 -1.29
N MET A 21 7.19 -3.22 -2.60
CA MET A 21 6.64 -4.27 -3.47
C MET A 21 7.46 -5.54 -3.44
N THR A 22 8.79 -5.43 -3.37
CA THR A 22 9.69 -6.59 -3.24
C THR A 22 9.47 -7.33 -1.92
N LEU A 23 9.34 -6.60 -0.81
CA LEU A 23 9.06 -7.20 0.50
C LEU A 23 7.72 -7.94 0.54
N VAL A 24 6.71 -7.40 -0.14
CA VAL A 24 5.39 -8.01 -0.25
C VAL A 24 5.41 -9.25 -1.16
N LEU A 25 6.09 -9.17 -2.32
CA LEU A 25 6.23 -10.30 -3.24
C LEU A 25 7.04 -11.46 -2.63
N LEU A 26 8.07 -11.15 -1.85
CA LEU A 26 8.84 -12.14 -1.10
C LEU A 26 8.04 -12.74 0.07
N GLY A 27 6.87 -12.20 0.40
CA GLY A 27 6.01 -12.68 1.48
C GLY A 27 6.56 -12.45 2.89
N VAL A 28 7.60 -11.61 3.03
CA VAL A 28 8.24 -11.31 4.32
C VAL A 28 7.24 -10.55 5.20
N ALA A 29 6.66 -9.48 4.67
CA ALA A 29 5.65 -8.70 5.39
C ALA A 29 4.31 -9.44 5.53
N GLU A 30 4.02 -10.39 4.64
CA GLU A 30 2.75 -11.11 4.61
C GLU A 30 2.60 -12.05 5.82
N ASN A 31 3.65 -12.80 6.17
CA ASN A 31 3.59 -13.74 7.29
C ASN A 31 3.29 -13.04 8.62
N ASP A 32 3.96 -11.92 8.89
CA ASP A 32 3.75 -11.13 10.11
C ASP A 32 2.33 -10.55 10.20
N ILE A 33 1.75 -10.16 9.06
CA ILE A 33 0.39 -9.61 8.98
C ILE A 33 -0.66 -10.70 9.17
N VAL A 34 -0.49 -11.85 8.50
CA VAL A 34 -1.40 -12.99 8.63
C VAL A 34 -1.41 -13.51 10.07
N GLU A 35 -0.23 -13.58 10.70
CA GLU A 35 -0.09 -14.00 12.10
C GLU A 35 -0.70 -12.98 13.06
N SER A 36 -0.42 -11.68 12.89
CA SER A 36 -0.93 -10.62 13.77
C SER A 36 -2.44 -10.37 13.63
N LEU A 37 -3.02 -10.61 12.46
CA LEU A 37 -4.45 -10.40 12.19
C LEU A 37 -5.27 -11.70 12.24
N ASN A 38 -4.61 -12.85 12.46
CA ASN A 38 -5.22 -14.18 12.59
C ASN A 38 -6.13 -14.55 11.40
N ILE A 39 -5.74 -14.14 10.18
CA ILE A 39 -6.51 -14.32 8.96
C ILE A 39 -6.25 -15.72 8.42
N LYS A 40 -7.07 -16.70 8.84
CA LYS A 40 -6.90 -18.11 8.46
C LYS A 40 -7.74 -18.54 7.26
N GLU A 41 -8.75 -17.74 6.89
CA GLU A 41 -9.74 -18.11 5.87
C GLU A 41 -9.38 -17.63 4.45
N ILE A 42 -8.53 -16.61 4.32
CA ILE A 42 -8.18 -16.01 3.02
C ILE A 42 -6.92 -16.70 2.45
N PRO A 43 -6.93 -17.13 1.17
CA PRO A 43 -5.73 -17.63 0.51
C PRO A 43 -4.61 -16.60 0.52
N ARG A 44 -3.38 -17.06 0.80
CA ARG A 44 -2.17 -16.21 0.84
C ARG A 44 -1.99 -15.34 -0.40
N ILE A 45 -2.29 -15.90 -1.59
CA ILE A 45 -2.17 -15.18 -2.86
C ILE A 45 -3.14 -13.99 -2.94
N GLU A 46 -4.38 -14.16 -2.46
CA GLU A 46 -5.41 -13.12 -2.49
C GLU A 46 -5.07 -12.03 -1.49
N LEU A 47 -4.64 -12.42 -0.29
CA LEU A 47 -4.22 -11.50 0.76
C LEU A 47 -3.03 -10.65 0.33
N ARG A 48 -2.05 -11.25 -0.36
CA ARG A 48 -0.92 -10.55 -0.97
C ARG A 48 -1.40 -9.53 -2.01
N LEU A 49 -2.35 -9.91 -2.86
CA LEU A 49 -2.90 -9.05 -3.90
C LEU A 49 -3.63 -7.85 -3.30
N VAL A 50 -4.46 -8.08 -2.28
CA VAL A 50 -5.16 -7.03 -1.52
C VAL A 50 -4.15 -6.09 -0.85
N PHE A 51 -3.07 -6.63 -0.30
CA PHE A 51 -2.03 -5.84 0.35
C PHE A 51 -1.25 -4.95 -0.63
N ILE A 52 -0.90 -5.50 -1.81
CA ILE A 52 -0.30 -4.75 -2.91
C ILE A 52 -1.21 -3.59 -3.34
N LEU A 53 -2.50 -3.88 -3.57
CA LEU A 53 -3.48 -2.87 -3.99
C LEU A 53 -3.65 -1.77 -2.93
N ALA A 54 -3.76 -2.13 -1.65
CA ALA A 54 -3.88 -1.17 -0.56
C ALA A 54 -2.68 -0.22 -0.50
N LEU A 55 -1.46 -0.76 -0.48
CA LEU A 55 -0.24 0.03 -0.40
C LEU A 55 -0.03 0.88 -1.65
N PHE A 56 -0.33 0.33 -2.82
CA PHE A 56 -0.26 1.06 -4.08
C PHE A 56 -1.19 2.26 -4.08
N SER A 57 -2.46 2.10 -3.74
CA SER A 57 -3.42 3.21 -3.70
C SER A 57 -3.02 4.29 -2.68
N ILE A 58 -2.57 3.88 -1.48
CA ILE A 58 -2.11 4.83 -0.44
C ILE A 58 -0.94 5.66 -0.96
N LEU A 59 0.11 4.99 -1.42
CA LEU A 59 1.35 5.65 -1.83
C LEU A 59 1.16 6.47 -3.10
N ALA A 60 0.37 5.99 -4.06
CA ALA A 60 0.03 6.73 -5.26
C ALA A 60 -0.72 8.04 -4.94
N GLY A 61 -1.71 8.00 -4.04
CA GLY A 61 -2.40 9.23 -3.63
C GLY A 61 -1.51 10.21 -2.88
N ILE A 62 -0.56 9.72 -2.07
CA ILE A 62 0.46 10.58 -1.45
C ILE A 62 1.35 11.22 -2.52
N LEU A 63 1.83 10.45 -3.50
CA LEU A 63 2.66 10.98 -4.58
C LEU A 63 1.90 12.06 -5.38
N GLU A 64 0.66 11.77 -5.78
CA GLU A 64 -0.19 12.70 -6.51
C GLU A 64 -0.36 14.01 -5.74
N SER A 65 -0.56 13.91 -4.42
CA SER A 65 -0.70 15.07 -3.52
C SER A 65 0.55 15.95 -3.45
N VAL A 66 1.74 15.33 -3.57
CA VAL A 66 3.04 16.00 -3.46
C VAL A 66 3.47 16.59 -4.81
N VAL A 67 3.19 15.90 -5.92
CA VAL A 67 3.74 16.23 -7.24
C VAL A 67 2.79 17.14 -8.04
N LEU A 68 1.48 16.89 -7.97
CA LEU A 68 0.50 17.51 -8.89
C LEU A 68 -0.49 18.41 -8.18
N ASN A 69 -1.25 17.89 -7.22
CA ASN A 69 -2.34 18.64 -6.57
C ASN A 69 -2.60 18.09 -5.16
N PRO A 70 -2.62 18.91 -4.09
CA PRO A 70 -2.93 18.48 -2.74
C PRO A 70 -4.21 17.65 -2.58
N LEU A 71 -5.22 17.86 -3.44
CA LEU A 71 -6.46 17.07 -3.45
C LEU A 71 -6.26 15.62 -3.96
N GLY A 72 -5.13 15.31 -4.57
CA GLY A 72 -4.73 13.96 -5.02
C GLY A 72 -4.66 12.93 -3.89
N ILE A 73 -4.56 13.38 -2.63
CA ILE A 73 -4.62 12.50 -1.46
C ILE A 73 -5.93 11.69 -1.38
N ILE A 74 -7.00 12.15 -2.04
CA ILE A 74 -8.27 11.42 -2.13
C ILE A 74 -8.10 10.04 -2.79
N LEU A 75 -7.13 9.87 -3.70
CA LEU A 75 -6.85 8.55 -4.30
C LEU A 75 -6.40 7.53 -3.24
N SER A 76 -5.79 7.97 -2.14
CA SER A 76 -5.44 7.08 -1.03
C SER A 76 -6.69 6.49 -0.36
N PHE A 77 -7.87 7.09 -0.49
CA PHE A 77 -9.12 6.55 0.06
C PHE A 77 -9.66 5.35 -0.72
N GLU A 78 -9.20 5.12 -1.95
CA GLU A 78 -9.48 3.86 -2.67
C GLU A 78 -8.88 2.65 -1.95
N SER A 79 -7.96 2.86 -1.01
CA SER A 79 -7.42 1.77 -0.17
C SER A 79 -8.38 1.27 0.90
N ILE A 80 -9.43 2.02 1.25
CA ILE A 80 -10.32 1.71 2.38
C ILE A 80 -10.97 0.31 2.25
N PRO A 81 -11.54 -0.09 1.10
CA PRO A 81 -12.11 -1.44 0.96
C PRO A 81 -11.08 -2.55 1.17
N TYR A 82 -9.85 -2.36 0.68
CA TYR A 82 -8.77 -3.32 0.85
C TYR A 82 -8.34 -3.43 2.31
N LEU A 83 -8.25 -2.30 3.01
CA LEU A 83 -7.97 -2.27 4.45
C LEU A 83 -9.07 -2.97 5.25
N ILE A 84 -10.35 -2.78 4.90
CA ILE A 84 -11.46 -3.49 5.55
C ILE A 84 -11.30 -5.01 5.39
N VAL A 85 -10.92 -5.48 4.20
CA VAL A 85 -10.68 -6.92 3.96
C VAL A 85 -9.52 -7.43 4.82
N ILE A 86 -8.41 -6.68 4.88
CA ILE A 86 -7.25 -7.03 5.72
C ILE A 86 -7.64 -7.08 7.20
N PHE A 87 -8.41 -6.10 7.69
CA PHE A 87 -8.81 -6.03 9.11
C PHE A 87 -10.04 -6.89 9.46
N SER A 88 -10.70 -7.51 8.48
CA SER A 88 -11.88 -8.35 8.71
C SER A 88 -11.63 -9.48 9.72
N GLY A 89 -10.40 -10.01 9.75
CA GLY A 89 -9.98 -11.02 10.73
C GLY A 89 -10.04 -10.55 12.19
N LYS A 90 -9.90 -9.24 12.45
CA LYS A 90 -10.04 -8.64 13.78
C LYS A 90 -11.48 -8.28 14.13
N ILE A 91 -12.31 -7.92 13.15
CA ILE A 91 -13.70 -7.46 13.36
C ILE A 91 -14.63 -8.62 13.76
N ARG A 92 -14.27 -9.86 13.39
CA ARG A 92 -15.08 -11.06 13.67
C ARG A 92 -14.93 -11.60 15.10
N ARG A 93 -14.13 -10.95 15.96
CA ARG A 93 -13.98 -11.23 17.40
C ARG A 93 -14.60 -10.12 18.21
#